data_AF-A0A7J2H6F5-F1
#
_entry.id   AF-A0A7J2H6F5-F1
#
_cell.length_a   1.000
_cell.length_b   1.000
_cell.length_c   1.000
_cell.angle_alpha   90.00
_cell.angle_beta   90.00
_cell.angle_gamma   90.00
#
_symmetry.space_group_name_H-M   'P 1'
#
loop_
_entity.id
_entity.type
_entity.pdbx_description
1 polymer ?
#
loop_
_entity_poly.entity_id
_entity_poly.type
_entity_poly.pdbx_seq_one_letter_code
_entity_poly.pdbx_strand_id
1 'polypeptide(L)'
;MGPGRVLRGGYSLKEKPPMPYLDVTVYTPTRRRSRRVRVKVDTGFSGSILLGIRDYLELGLQLYELSEKPQALIAGGYRVDLRAAWGFVEFNGVVAQCIIYTLPFARRSLIGRELLNRFRLTLDGRSGAVELEV
;
A
#
# COMPACT_ATOMS: atom_id res chain seq x y z
N MET A 1 20.74 9.57 -19.64
CA MET A 1 19.68 9.07 -18.76
C MET A 1 18.86 8.10 -19.59
N GLY A 2 18.86 6.81 -19.26
CA GLY A 2 18.06 5.82 -19.99
C GLY A 2 16.56 6.07 -19.79
N PRO A 3 15.67 5.46 -20.59
CA PRO A 3 14.23 5.59 -20.37
C PRO A 3 13.92 5.08 -18.96
N GLY A 4 13.44 5.99 -18.10
CA GLY A 4 13.01 5.66 -16.74
C GLY A 4 11.95 4.56 -16.78
N ARG A 5 11.99 3.63 -15.83
CA ARG A 5 11.02 2.54 -15.78
C ARG A 5 9.66 3.11 -15.37
N VAL A 6 8.74 3.25 -16.32
CA VAL A 6 7.36 3.69 -16.05
C VAL A 6 6.49 2.48 -15.69
N LEU A 7 5.84 2.55 -14.54
CA LEU A 7 4.95 1.51 -14.03
C LEU A 7 3.50 1.96 -14.16
N ARG A 8 2.63 1.08 -14.66
CA ARG A 8 1.22 1.43 -14.92
C ARG A 8 0.27 0.75 -13.92
N GLY A 9 -0.64 1.54 -13.36
CA GLY A 9 -1.84 1.12 -12.65
C GLY A 9 -3.10 1.57 -13.40
N GLY A 10 -4.24 1.61 -12.71
CA GLY A 10 -5.50 2.01 -13.33
C GLY A 10 -6.51 2.57 -12.35
N TYR A 11 -7.72 2.86 -12.84
CA TYR A 11 -8.82 3.37 -12.02
C TYR A 11 -9.94 2.34 -11.88
N SER A 12 -10.40 2.13 -10.65
CA SER A 12 -11.48 1.20 -10.34
C SER A 12 -12.82 1.93 -10.45
N LEU A 13 -13.66 1.46 -11.38
CA LEU A 13 -15.03 1.95 -11.57
C LEU A 13 -16.03 1.46 -10.50
N LYS A 14 -15.58 0.60 -9.57
CA LYS A 14 -16.42 0.09 -8.45
C LYS A 14 -16.70 1.15 -7.38
N GLU A 15 -16.07 2.31 -7.48
CA GLU A 15 -16.23 3.45 -6.59
C GLU A 15 -16.60 4.68 -7.44
N LYS A 16 -17.35 5.61 -6.83
CA LYS A 16 -17.67 6.89 -7.45
C LYS A 16 -17.15 8.02 -6.53
N PRO A 17 -16.25 8.89 -7.02
CA PRO A 17 -15.58 8.83 -8.33
C PRO A 17 -14.66 7.60 -8.46
N PRO A 18 -14.26 7.20 -9.70
CA PRO A 18 -13.30 6.12 -9.89
C PRO A 18 -12.02 6.30 -9.09
N MET A 19 -11.53 5.21 -8.49
CA MET A 19 -10.44 5.26 -7.52
C MET A 19 -9.14 4.71 -8.13
N PRO A 20 -8.01 5.44 -8.11
CA PRO A 20 -6.73 4.95 -8.61
C PRO A 20 -6.24 3.76 -7.77
N TYR A 21 -5.69 2.76 -8.44
CA TYR A 21 -5.14 1.57 -7.83
C TYR A 21 -3.84 1.10 -8.50
N LEU A 22 -3.09 0.33 -7.74
CA LEU A 22 -1.93 -0.43 -8.18
C LEU A 22 -2.10 -1.89 -7.73
N ASP A 23 -1.60 -2.83 -8.53
CA ASP A 23 -1.41 -4.20 -8.07
C ASP A 23 0.03 -4.33 -7.57
N VAL A 24 0.21 -4.79 -6.34
CA VAL A 24 1.52 -4.96 -5.71
C VAL A 24 1.63 -6.35 -5.10
N THR A 25 2.85 -6.85 -4.93
CA THR A 25 3.12 -8.08 -4.18
C THR A 25 3.69 -7.70 -2.83
N VAL A 26 3.09 -8.19 -1.75
CA VAL A 26 3.57 -7.96 -0.38
C VAL A 26 4.18 -9.23 0.15
N TYR A 27 5.33 -9.10 0.80
CA TYR A 27 6.11 -10.19 1.35
C TYR A 27 6.26 -10.05 2.86
N THR A 28 6.32 -11.20 3.55
CA THR A 28 6.77 -11.24 4.96
C THR A 28 8.25 -10.80 5.08
N PRO A 29 8.73 -10.45 6.29
CA PRO A 29 10.14 -10.12 6.50
C PRO A 29 11.13 -11.18 6.03
N THR A 30 10.73 -12.46 6.12
CA THR A 30 11.54 -13.59 5.70
C THR A 30 11.47 -13.87 4.20
N ARG A 31 10.60 -13.15 3.47
CA ARG A 31 10.25 -13.38 2.06
C ARG A 31 9.75 -14.79 1.71
N ARG A 32 9.45 -15.62 2.72
CA ARG A 32 8.95 -16.99 2.53
C ARG A 32 7.49 -17.05 2.11
N ARG A 33 6.72 -16.00 2.40
CA ARG A 33 5.31 -15.88 2.00
C ARG A 33 5.12 -14.56 1.28
N SER A 34 4.26 -14.58 0.28
CA SER A 34 3.89 -13.39 -0.47
C SER A 34 2.41 -13.43 -0.85
N ARG A 35 1.87 -12.25 -1.17
CA ARG A 35 0.52 -12.12 -1.69
C ARG A 35 0.43 -10.94 -2.65
N ARG A 36 -0.16 -11.18 -3.82
CA ARG A 36 -0.54 -10.09 -4.73
C ARG A 36 -1.83 -9.46 -4.23
N VAL A 37 -1.80 -8.15 -3.99
CA VAL A 37 -2.91 -7.36 -3.47
C VAL A 37 -3.13 -6.13 -4.34
N ARG A 38 -4.40 -5.76 -4.53
CA ARG A 38 -4.76 -4.49 -5.14
C ARG A 38 -4.85 -3.42 -4.06
N VAL A 39 -4.02 -2.40 -4.18
CA VAL A 39 -3.98 -1.26 -3.25
C VAL A 39 -4.54 -0.02 -3.91
N LYS A 40 -5.31 0.76 -3.16
CA LYS A 40 -5.69 2.10 -3.60
C LYS A 40 -4.53 3.06 -3.40
N VAL A 41 -4.33 3.97 -4.34
CA VAL A 41 -3.38 5.07 -4.16
C VAL A 41 -4.03 6.11 -3.24
N ASP A 42 -3.47 6.31 -2.06
CA ASP A 42 -4.00 7.24 -1.06
C ASP A 42 -2.91 8.23 -0.65
N THR A 43 -2.90 9.40 -1.30
CA THR A 43 -1.98 10.48 -0.95
C THR A 43 -2.34 11.18 0.36
N GLY A 44 -3.47 10.87 1.00
CA GLY A 44 -3.85 11.31 2.34
C GLY A 44 -3.23 10.45 3.46
N PHE A 45 -2.96 9.18 3.17
CA PHE A 45 -2.26 8.28 4.09
C PHE A 45 -0.74 8.53 4.12
N SER A 46 -0.18 8.84 5.29
CA SER A 46 1.25 9.15 5.45
C SER A 46 2.17 7.92 5.46
N GLY A 47 1.66 6.76 5.87
CA GLY A 47 2.45 5.53 5.97
C GLY A 47 2.75 4.91 4.60
N SER A 48 3.42 3.76 4.63
CA SER A 48 3.81 2.95 3.47
C SER A 48 2.64 2.24 2.81
N ILE A 49 2.11 1.20 3.45
CA ILE A 49 1.03 0.36 2.94
C ILE A 49 0.16 -0.09 4.11
N LEU A 50 -1.15 -0.03 3.93
CA LEU A 50 -2.13 -0.53 4.88
C LEU A 50 -2.87 -1.67 4.20
N LEU A 51 -2.85 -2.86 4.78
CA LEU A 51 -3.55 -4.02 4.25
C LEU A 51 -4.93 -4.18 4.88
N GLY A 52 -5.87 -4.68 4.07
CA GLY A 52 -7.07 -5.29 4.60
C GLY A 52 -6.73 -6.36 5.65
N ILE A 53 -7.50 -6.44 6.72
CA ILE A 53 -7.19 -7.32 7.86
C ILE A 53 -7.09 -8.79 7.44
N ARG A 54 -7.88 -9.22 6.44
CA ARG A 54 -7.81 -10.58 5.88
C ARG A 54 -6.47 -10.85 5.22
N ASP A 55 -6.03 -9.97 4.31
CA ASP A 55 -4.74 -10.13 3.62
C ASP A 55 -3.57 -10.11 4.60
N TYR A 56 -3.64 -9.27 5.64
CA TYR A 56 -2.62 -9.20 6.70
C TYR A 56 -2.48 -10.52 7.47
N LEU A 57 -3.62 -11.09 7.89
CA LEU A 57 -3.66 -12.33 8.67
C LEU A 57 -3.33 -13.57 7.83
N GLU A 58 -3.85 -13.65 6.61
CA GLU A 58 -3.57 -14.74 5.67
C GLU A 58 -2.09 -14.78 5.29
N LEU A 59 -1.44 -13.61 5.14
CA LEU A 59 -0.01 -13.53 4.89
C LEU A 59 0.82 -13.93 6.13
N GLY A 60 0.22 -13.94 7.32
CA GLY A 60 0.88 -14.30 8.58
C GLY A 60 1.67 -13.15 9.22
N LEU A 61 1.39 -11.90 8.86
CA LEU A 61 2.14 -10.73 9.34
C LEU A 61 2.01 -10.49 10.84
N GLN A 62 0.97 -11.05 11.48
CA GLN A 62 0.80 -11.01 12.93
C GLN A 62 1.97 -11.63 13.72
N LEU A 63 2.73 -12.53 13.08
CA LEU A 63 3.90 -13.17 13.69
C LEU A 63 5.15 -12.28 13.64
N TYR A 64 5.06 -11.12 13.00
CA TYR A 64 6.16 -10.20 12.73
C TYR A 64 5.85 -8.77 13.18
N GLU A 65 4.88 -8.62 14.09
CA GLU A 65 4.47 -7.31 14.58
C GLU A 65 5.59 -6.62 15.36
N LEU A 66 5.67 -5.30 15.17
CA LEU A 66 6.49 -4.44 16.01
C LEU A 66 5.97 -4.50 17.45
N SER A 67 6.89 -4.39 18.40
CA SER A 67 6.53 -4.35 19.83
C SER A 67 5.69 -3.12 20.16
N GLU A 68 5.95 -1.99 19.50
CA GLU A 68 5.19 -0.76 19.65
C GLU A 68 4.07 -0.67 18.61
N LYS A 69 2.87 -0.27 19.05
CA LYS A 69 1.71 -0.06 18.18
C LYS A 69 1.64 1.41 17.75
N PRO A 70 1.88 1.74 16.48
CA PRO A 70 1.72 3.10 16.01
C PRO A 70 0.25 3.50 16.02
N GLN A 71 -0.03 4.79 16.21
CA GLN A 71 -1.38 5.33 16.16
C GLN A 71 -1.65 6.07 14.85
N ALA A 72 -2.85 5.92 14.30
CA ALA A 72 -3.34 6.72 13.19
C ALA A 72 -4.42 7.68 13.64
N LEU A 73 -4.37 8.92 13.15
CA LEU A 73 -5.50 9.84 13.14
C LEU A 73 -6.30 9.59 11.87
N ILE A 74 -7.54 9.10 12.01
CA ILE A 74 -8.42 8.86 10.86
C ILE A 74 -9.22 10.12 10.52
N ALA A 75 -9.80 10.18 9.31
CA ALA A 75 -10.51 11.35 8.80
C ALA A 75 -11.64 11.87 9.74
N GLY A 76 -12.22 11.00 10.57
CA GLY A 76 -13.21 11.39 11.58
C GLY A 76 -12.66 12.06 12.85
N GLY A 77 -11.35 12.28 12.94
CA GLY A 77 -10.68 12.89 14.10
C GLY A 77 -10.32 11.93 15.24
N TYR A 78 -10.68 10.65 15.11
CA TYR A 78 -10.36 9.63 16.11
C TYR A 78 -8.94 9.10 15.95
N ARG A 79 -8.32 8.77 17.08
CA ARG A 79 -7.07 8.02 17.10
C ARG A 79 -7.36 6.54 17.24
N VAL A 80 -6.67 5.72 16.46
CA VAL A 80 -6.78 4.27 16.49
C VAL A 80 -5.39 3.64 16.53
N ASP A 81 -5.24 2.58 17.32
CA ASP A 81 -4.02 1.78 17.31
C ASP A 81 -3.97 0.94 16.04
N LEU A 82 -2.82 0.99 15.37
CA LEU A 82 -2.52 0.15 14.23
C LEU A 82 -1.75 -1.08 14.69
N ARG A 83 -1.93 -2.18 13.94
CA ARG A 83 -0.97 -3.27 13.92
C ARG A 83 0.04 -2.96 12.84
N ALA A 84 1.31 -3.18 13.12
CA ALA A 84 2.40 -2.85 12.22
C ALA A 84 3.41 -3.99 12.22
N ALA A 85 3.82 -4.45 11.05
CA ALA A 85 4.87 -5.45 10.89
C ALA A 85 5.90 -4.97 9.87
N TRP A 86 7.15 -5.41 9.99
CA TRP A 86 8.10 -5.24 8.89
C TRP A 86 7.68 -6.10 7.69
N GLY A 87 8.12 -5.71 6.50
CA GLY A 87 8.04 -6.56 5.31
C GLY A 87 8.58 -5.86 4.07
N PHE A 88 8.21 -6.41 2.92
CA PHE A 88 8.57 -5.83 1.64
C PHE A 88 7.34 -5.67 0.77
N VAL A 89 7.31 -4.59 -0.01
CA VAL A 89 6.37 -4.42 -1.11
C VAL A 89 7.17 -4.42 -2.39
N GLU A 90 6.73 -5.23 -3.34
CA GLU A 90 7.20 -5.22 -4.71
C GLU A 90 6.11 -4.71 -5.63
N PHE A 91 6.47 -3.82 -6.53
CA PHE A 91 5.61 -3.36 -7.60
C PHE A 91 6.46 -3.34 -8.87
N ASN A 92 6.08 -4.20 -9.83
CA ASN A 92 6.78 -4.37 -11.10
C ASN A 92 8.31 -4.42 -10.93
N GLY A 93 8.83 -5.36 -10.14
CA GLY A 93 10.27 -5.61 -9.99
C GLY A 93 11.06 -4.58 -9.18
N VAL A 94 10.44 -3.52 -8.66
CA VAL A 94 11.06 -2.66 -7.63
C VAL A 94 10.64 -3.19 -6.28
N VAL A 95 11.61 -3.56 -5.44
CA VAL A 95 11.37 -4.08 -4.09
C VAL A 95 11.74 -3.03 -3.05
N ALA A 96 10.79 -2.68 -2.20
CA ALA A 96 10.96 -1.70 -1.12
C ALA A 96 10.71 -2.36 0.23
N GLN A 97 11.66 -2.24 1.16
CA GLN A 97 11.39 -2.53 2.56
C GLN A 97 10.56 -1.39 3.16
N CYS A 98 9.55 -1.75 3.96
CA CYS A 98 8.70 -0.81 4.66
C CYS A 98 7.99 -1.47 5.85
N ILE A 99 7.31 -0.64 6.64
CA ILE A 99 6.29 -1.14 7.57
C ILE A 99 5.04 -1.55 6.77
N ILE A 100 4.28 -2.51 7.25
CA ILE A 100 2.99 -2.93 6.72
C ILE A 100 1.98 -2.76 7.84
N TYR A 101 1.03 -1.86 7.64
CA TYR A 101 0.01 -1.53 8.61
C TYR A 101 -1.26 -2.34 8.38
N THR A 102 -2.05 -2.50 9.43
CA THR A 102 -3.46 -2.88 9.34
C THR A 102 -4.21 -2.34 10.55
N LEU A 103 -5.53 -2.40 10.50
CA LEU A 103 -6.41 -2.13 11.64
C LEU A 103 -7.55 -3.16 11.65
N PRO A 104 -8.20 -3.43 12.80
CA PRO A 104 -9.18 -4.51 12.92
C PRO A 104 -10.32 -4.46 11.88
N PHE A 105 -10.68 -3.28 11.42
CA PHE A 105 -11.76 -3.06 10.46
C PHE A 105 -11.28 -2.61 9.06
N ALA A 106 -9.99 -2.74 8.74
CA ALA A 106 -9.48 -2.49 7.39
C ALA A 106 -10.10 -3.49 6.39
N ARG A 107 -10.96 -2.98 5.51
CA ARG A 107 -11.59 -3.79 4.45
C ARG A 107 -10.88 -3.72 3.11
N ARG A 108 -10.06 -2.67 2.90
CA ARG A 108 -9.38 -2.39 1.64
C ARG A 108 -7.95 -2.00 1.93
N SER A 109 -7.08 -2.32 0.99
CA SER A 109 -5.66 -2.01 1.10
C SER A 109 -5.36 -0.65 0.46
N LEU A 110 -4.43 0.10 1.06
CA LEU A 110 -4.00 1.43 0.65
C LEU A 110 -2.47 1.45 0.51
N ILE A 111 -1.94 2.24 -0.42
CA ILE A 111 -0.53 2.62 -0.47
C ILE A 111 -0.43 4.13 -0.27
N GLY A 112 0.46 4.55 0.63
CA GLY A 112 0.59 5.93 1.08
C GLY A 112 1.96 6.53 0.79
N ARG A 113 2.16 7.75 1.30
CA ARG A 113 3.25 8.64 0.89
C ARG A 113 4.65 8.13 1.20
N GLU A 114 4.86 7.31 2.24
CA GLU A 114 6.19 6.77 2.55
C GLU A 114 6.76 5.89 1.41
N LEU A 115 5.88 5.19 0.69
CA LEU A 115 6.26 4.44 -0.52
C LEU A 115 6.11 5.29 -1.78
N LEU A 116 5.00 6.02 -1.93
CA LEU A 116 4.70 6.78 -3.15
C LEU A 116 5.74 7.87 -3.43
N ASN A 117 6.30 8.52 -2.40
CA ASN A 117 7.31 9.57 -2.56
C ASN A 117 8.67 9.07 -3.08
N ARG A 118 8.84 7.75 -3.21
CA ARG A 118 10.02 7.16 -3.86
C ARG A 118 9.93 7.18 -5.39
N PHE A 119 8.79 7.61 -5.92
CA PHE A 119 8.48 7.66 -7.35
C PHE A 119 7.90 9.02 -7.72
N ARG A 120 7.99 9.35 -9.00
CA ARG A 120 7.11 10.34 -9.60
C ARG A 120 5.77 9.67 -9.90
N LEU A 121 4.74 10.01 -9.13
CA LEU A 121 3.37 9.53 -9.32
C LEU A 121 2.57 10.49 -10.21
N THR A 122 1.99 9.97 -11.28
CA THR A 122 1.00 10.67 -12.12
C THR A 122 -0.35 9.97 -12.04
N LEU A 123 -1.40 10.75 -11.78
CA LEU A 123 -2.79 10.29 -11.70
C LEU A 123 -3.59 10.97 -12.80
N ASP A 124 -3.86 10.27 -13.90
CA ASP A 124 -4.69 10.77 -14.99
C ASP A 124 -6.10 10.17 -14.90
N GLY A 125 -6.98 10.91 -14.23
CA GLY A 125 -8.38 10.52 -14.09
C GLY A 125 -9.18 10.54 -15.39
N ARG A 126 -8.71 11.23 -16.44
CA ARG A 126 -9.40 11.31 -17.73
C ARG A 126 -9.13 10.07 -18.57
N SER A 127 -7.88 9.63 -18.63
CA SER A 127 -7.52 8.38 -19.31
C SER A 127 -7.71 7.14 -18.43
N GLY A 128 -7.84 7.31 -17.12
CA GLY A 128 -7.93 6.21 -16.15
C GLY A 128 -6.58 5.55 -15.91
N ALA A 129 -5.47 6.27 -16.12
CA ALA A 129 -4.11 5.77 -15.98
C ALA A 129 -3.45 6.25 -14.67
N VAL A 130 -2.73 5.34 -14.03
CA VAL A 130 -1.80 5.65 -12.94
C VAL A 130 -0.41 5.34 -13.44
N GLU A 131 0.54 6.26 -13.31
CA GLU A 131 1.93 6.05 -13.71
C GLU A 131 2.87 6.34 -12.54
N LEU A 132 3.86 5.45 -12.31
CA LEU A 132 4.96 5.66 -11.37
C LEU A 132 6.28 5.59 -12.15
N GLU A 133 7.08 6.64 -12.07
CA GLU A 133 8.43 6.68 -12.67
C GLU A 133 9.49 6.67 -11.57
N VAL A 134 10.55 5.87 -11.76
CA VAL A 134 11.74 5.81 -10.88
C VAL A 134 12.76 6.84 -11.31
#